data_AF-A0A554A1Y0-F1
#
_entry.id   AF-A0A554A1Y0-F1
#
_cell.length_a   1.000
_cell.length_b   1.000
_cell.length_c   1.000
_cell.angle_alpha   90.00
_cell.angle_beta   90.00
_cell.angle_gamma   90.00
#
_symmetry.space_group_name_H-M   'P 1'
#
loop_
_entity.id
_entity.type
_entity.pdbx_description
1 polymer ?
#
loop_
_entity_poly.entity_id
_entity_poly.type
_entity_poly.pdbx_seq_one_letter_code
_entity_poly.pdbx_strand_id
1 'polypeptide(L)'
;MSTMAKDRRIKVHKRFVPFFQELKEANIIQDYQQLFMTAFVLGAKQRTENTDRGGLTAIIRAVIFGSGQLDLIRTVLYDRDSVIYEDEECLTKAESFVTTGLEILTTTVIHEFVFTAEDGTVHLLPGKEQEALLALMRYVHEDSVSVPF
;
A
#
# COMPACT_ATOMS: atom_id res chain seq x y z
N MET A 1 19.48 -22.46 -9.32
CA MET A 1 19.34 -22.63 -7.85
C MET A 1 18.04 -21.96 -7.46
N SER A 2 17.05 -22.71 -6.98
CA SER A 2 15.78 -22.12 -6.54
C SER A 2 16.03 -21.35 -5.25
N THR A 3 16.06 -20.03 -5.34
CA THR A 3 16.05 -19.14 -4.18
C THR A 3 14.74 -19.40 -3.45
N MET A 4 14.79 -20.07 -2.29
CA MET A 4 13.63 -20.15 -1.40
C MET A 4 13.19 -18.71 -1.14
N ALA A 5 11.95 -18.37 -1.52
CA ALA A 5 11.37 -17.08 -1.23
C ALA A 5 11.41 -16.90 0.30
N LYS A 6 12.29 -16.02 0.78
CA LYS A 6 12.42 -15.77 2.21
C LYS A 6 11.11 -15.14 2.68
N ASP A 7 10.48 -15.78 3.64
CA ASP A 7 9.30 -15.26 4.33
C ASP A 7 9.67 -13.91 4.96
N ARG A 8 9.18 -12.81 4.39
CA ARG A 8 9.44 -11.46 4.89
C ARG A 8 8.17 -10.86 5.44
N ARG A 9 8.31 -10.18 6.57
CA ARG A 9 7.21 -9.57 7.31
C ARG A 9 7.13 -8.10 6.89
N ILE A 10 6.04 -7.74 6.23
CA ILE A 10 5.79 -6.34 5.83
C ILE A 10 5.47 -5.52 7.05
N LYS A 11 6.09 -4.35 7.16
CA LYS A 11 5.81 -3.36 8.19
C LYS A 11 4.98 -2.23 7.63
N VAL A 12 3.93 -1.84 8.36
CA VAL A 12 3.22 -0.58 8.13
C VAL A 12 3.03 0.14 9.45
N HIS A 13 2.61 1.40 9.39
CA HIS A 13 2.23 2.14 10.57
C HIS A 13 1.00 1.50 11.27
N LYS A 14 1.08 1.24 12.60
CA LYS A 14 0.06 0.50 13.37
C LYS A 14 -1.37 0.98 13.16
N ARG A 15 -1.54 2.28 12.93
CA ARG A 15 -2.85 2.93 12.81
C ARG A 15 -3.67 2.41 11.61
N PHE A 16 -3.02 1.87 10.60
CA PHE A 16 -3.68 1.32 9.41
C PHE A 16 -3.91 -0.20 9.50
N VAL A 17 -3.47 -0.87 10.57
CA VAL A 17 -3.67 -2.32 10.69
C VAL A 17 -5.15 -2.72 10.67
N PRO A 18 -6.06 -2.05 11.40
CA PRO A 18 -7.49 -2.38 11.33
C PRO A 18 -8.04 -2.20 9.92
N PHE A 19 -7.70 -1.09 9.27
CA PHE A 19 -8.08 -0.83 7.88
C PHE A 19 -7.68 -1.95 6.90
N PHE A 20 -6.47 -2.50 7.02
CA PHE A 20 -6.05 -3.64 6.20
C PHE A 20 -6.94 -4.88 6.41
N GLN A 21 -7.29 -5.17 7.67
CA GLN A 21 -8.12 -6.31 8.04
C GLN A 21 -9.54 -6.13 7.50
N GLU A 22 -10.12 -4.95 7.68
CA GLU A 22 -11.47 -4.62 7.22
C GLU A 22 -11.60 -4.69 5.70
N LEU A 23 -10.62 -4.17 4.95
CA LEU A 23 -10.63 -4.28 3.49
C LEU A 23 -10.56 -5.74 3.00
N LYS A 24 -9.82 -6.59 3.72
CA LYS A 24 -9.72 -8.04 3.42
C LYS A 24 -11.04 -8.75 3.76
N GLU A 25 -11.61 -8.48 4.93
CA GLU A 25 -12.89 -9.06 5.38
C GLU A 25 -14.07 -8.65 4.48
N ALA A 26 -14.06 -7.41 4.01
CA ALA A 26 -15.02 -6.88 3.05
C ALA A 26 -14.81 -7.38 1.60
N ASN A 27 -13.78 -8.19 1.35
CA ASN A 27 -13.35 -8.64 0.01
C ASN A 27 -13.05 -7.49 -0.98
N ILE A 28 -12.70 -6.31 -0.48
CA ILE A 28 -12.28 -5.17 -1.30
C ILE A 28 -10.87 -5.42 -1.84
N ILE A 29 -10.01 -6.04 -1.02
CA ILE A 29 -8.72 -6.57 -1.44
C ILE A 29 -8.71 -8.08 -1.32
N GLN A 30 -8.10 -8.76 -2.27
CA GLN A 30 -7.95 -10.20 -2.23
C GLN A 30 -6.84 -10.60 -1.27
N ASP A 31 -5.75 -9.82 -1.21
CA ASP A 31 -4.57 -10.11 -0.39
C ASP A 31 -3.89 -8.85 0.17
N TYR A 32 -3.15 -9.01 1.27
CA TYR A 32 -2.43 -7.90 1.90
C TYR A 32 -1.32 -7.33 1.00
N GLN A 33 -0.72 -8.18 0.14
CA GLN A 33 0.20 -7.73 -0.92
C GLN A 33 -0.45 -6.69 -1.82
N GLN A 34 -1.72 -6.88 -2.18
CA GLN A 34 -2.42 -6.01 -3.13
C GLN A 34 -2.53 -4.60 -2.56
N LEU A 35 -3.00 -4.46 -1.32
CA LEU A 35 -3.07 -3.16 -0.66
C LEU A 35 -1.69 -2.55 -0.43
N PHE A 36 -0.70 -3.35 -0.06
CA PHE A 36 0.67 -2.87 0.08
C PHE A 36 1.19 -2.28 -1.23
N MET A 37 1.02 -3.00 -2.35
CA MET A 37 1.47 -2.55 -3.67
C MET A 37 0.73 -1.28 -4.09
N THR A 38 -0.59 -1.22 -3.89
CA THR A 38 -1.38 -0.01 -4.19
C THR A 38 -0.89 1.19 -3.39
N ALA A 39 -0.72 1.04 -2.08
CA ALA A 39 -0.22 2.09 -1.22
C ALA A 39 1.21 2.49 -1.61
N PHE A 40 2.10 1.53 -1.85
CA PHE A 40 3.46 1.81 -2.32
C PHE A 40 3.46 2.67 -3.59
N VAL A 41 2.69 2.30 -4.61
CA VAL A 41 2.62 3.04 -5.88
C VAL A 41 2.08 4.46 -5.66
N LEU A 42 1.02 4.61 -4.86
CA LEU A 42 0.47 5.93 -4.51
C LEU A 42 1.49 6.83 -3.81
N GLY A 43 2.19 6.29 -2.81
CA GLY A 43 3.22 7.03 -2.07
C GLY A 43 4.42 7.36 -2.95
N ALA A 44 4.87 6.43 -3.79
CA ALA A 44 6.00 6.64 -4.69
C ALA A 44 5.72 7.75 -5.72
N LYS A 45 4.49 7.83 -6.25
CA LYS A 45 4.06 8.89 -7.18
C LYS A 45 4.17 10.29 -6.58
N GLN A 46 3.85 10.46 -5.29
CA GLN A 46 3.92 11.76 -4.61
C GLN A 46 5.35 12.20 -4.26
N ARG A 47 6.35 11.38 -4.54
CA ARG A 47 7.77 11.64 -4.27
C ARG A 47 8.14 11.87 -2.79
N THR A 48 7.21 11.73 -1.87
CA THR A 48 7.43 11.94 -0.43
C THR A 48 7.74 10.62 0.28
N GLU A 49 8.99 10.47 0.72
CA GLU A 49 9.38 9.41 1.65
C GLU A 49 8.91 9.78 3.06
N ASN A 50 8.21 8.86 3.72
CA ASN A 50 8.01 8.97 5.15
C ASN A 50 9.17 8.25 5.85
N THR A 51 10.24 9.00 6.11
CA THR A 51 11.41 8.50 6.86
C THR A 51 11.14 8.42 8.35
N ASP A 52 10.08 9.08 8.84
CA ASP A 52 9.68 9.03 10.23
C ASP A 52 8.98 7.70 10.54
N ARG A 53 9.81 6.71 10.86
CA ARG A 53 9.38 5.44 11.47
C ARG A 53 9.02 5.61 12.95
N GLY A 54 8.95 6.84 13.48
CA GLY A 54 8.67 7.17 14.88
C GLY A 54 7.29 6.77 15.37
N GLY A 55 6.38 6.42 14.46
CA GLY A 55 5.14 5.73 14.79
C GLY A 55 5.31 4.22 14.78
N LEU A 56 4.96 3.58 15.91
CA LEU A 56 4.96 2.12 16.11
C LEU A 56 4.56 1.35 14.84
N THR A 57 5.54 0.85 14.09
CA THR A 57 5.27 0.02 12.91
C THR A 57 4.85 -1.36 13.37
N ALA A 58 3.70 -1.82 12.90
CA ALA A 58 3.19 -3.16 13.15
C ALA A 58 3.46 -4.05 11.94
N ILE A 59 3.70 -5.33 12.21
CA ILE A 59 3.69 -6.37 11.19
C ILE A 59 2.23 -6.77 10.97
N ILE A 60 1.66 -6.45 9.81
CA ILE A 60 0.29 -6.88 9.49
C ILE A 60 0.24 -8.40 9.32
N ARG A 61 1.24 -8.97 8.60
CA ARG A 61 1.40 -10.42 8.42
C ARG A 61 2.80 -10.75 7.86
N ALA A 62 3.18 -12.02 7.90
CA ALA A 62 4.21 -12.56 7.01
C ALA A 62 3.61 -12.62 5.60
N VAL A 63 4.29 -12.03 4.64
CA VAL A 63 3.79 -11.89 3.28
C VAL A 63 4.91 -12.21 2.32
N ILE A 64 4.71 -13.21 1.47
CA ILE A 64 5.67 -13.57 0.43
C ILE A 64 5.32 -12.77 -0.81
N PHE A 65 6.26 -11.95 -1.26
CA PHE A 65 6.18 -11.32 -2.57
C PHE A 65 6.71 -12.28 -3.62
N GLY A 66 5.94 -12.46 -4.70
CA GLY A 66 6.42 -13.16 -5.89
C GLY A 66 7.45 -12.31 -6.63
N SER A 67 8.25 -12.94 -7.50
CA SER A 67 9.24 -12.24 -8.34
C SER A 67 8.63 -11.10 -9.14
N GLY A 68 7.47 -11.32 -9.77
CA GLY A 68 6.78 -10.27 -10.52
C GLY A 68 6.36 -9.07 -9.68
N GLN A 69 6.05 -9.25 -8.40
CA GLN A 69 5.75 -8.13 -7.50
C GLN A 69 7.01 -7.35 -7.13
N LEU A 70 8.13 -8.05 -6.89
CA LEU A 70 9.42 -7.42 -6.64
C LEU A 70 9.92 -6.65 -7.86
N ASP A 71 9.74 -7.20 -9.06
CA ASP A 71 10.11 -6.53 -10.32
C ASP A 71 9.28 -5.26 -10.54
N LEU A 72 7.98 -5.28 -10.19
CA LEU A 72 7.14 -4.08 -10.21
C LEU A 72 7.63 -3.02 -9.21
N ILE A 73 7.93 -3.42 -7.97
CA ILE A 73 8.50 -2.49 -6.96
C ILE A 73 9.79 -1.87 -7.49
N ARG A 74 10.69 -2.71 -8.00
CA ARG A 74 11.99 -2.28 -8.54
C ARG A 74 11.82 -1.32 -9.70
N THR A 75 10.89 -1.58 -10.61
CA THR A 75 10.60 -0.70 -11.75
C THR A 75 10.15 0.69 -11.28
N VAL A 76 9.18 0.75 -10.37
CA VAL A 76 8.69 2.03 -9.81
C VAL A 76 9.79 2.79 -9.09
N LEU A 77 10.64 2.10 -8.33
CA LEU A 77 11.79 2.73 -7.66
C LEU A 77 12.86 3.18 -8.66
N TYR A 78 13.08 2.43 -9.74
CA TYR A 78 14.04 2.80 -10.78
C TYR A 78 13.59 4.04 -11.55
N ASP A 79 12.32 4.13 -11.94
CA ASP A 79 11.78 5.32 -12.61
C ASP A 79 11.92 6.60 -11.76
N ARG A 80 11.93 6.43 -10.44
CA ARG A 80 12.08 7.51 -9.47
C ARG A 80 13.54 7.89 -9.21
N ASP A 81 14.37 6.90 -8.89
CA ASP A 81 15.72 7.11 -8.34
C ASP A 81 16.82 6.88 -9.39
N SER A 82 16.50 6.26 -10.54
CA SER A 82 17.46 5.75 -11.54
C SER A 82 18.49 4.76 -10.97
N VAL A 83 18.11 4.01 -9.94
CA VAL A 83 18.95 3.02 -9.25
C VAL A 83 18.26 1.66 -9.24
N ILE A 84 19.02 0.60 -9.54
CA ILE A 84 18.56 -0.78 -9.42
C ILE A 84 18.87 -1.25 -8.00
N TYR A 85 17.83 -1.45 -7.21
CA TYR A 85 17.94 -1.95 -5.84
C TYR A 85 17.86 -3.48 -5.80
N GLU A 86 18.61 -4.06 -4.86
CA GLU A 86 18.47 -5.48 -4.50
C GLU A 86 17.11 -5.74 -3.83
N ASP A 87 16.66 -7.00 -3.81
CA ASP A 87 15.32 -7.37 -3.29
C ASP A 87 15.07 -6.81 -1.87
N GLU A 88 16.06 -6.88 -0.99
CA GLU A 88 15.87 -6.43 0.39
C GLU A 88 15.77 -4.91 0.52
N GLU A 89 16.50 -4.18 -0.31
CA GLU A 89 16.48 -2.72 -0.36
C GLU A 89 15.19 -2.21 -1.02
N CYS A 90 14.75 -2.88 -2.10
CA CYS A 90 13.47 -2.62 -2.76
C CYS A 90 12.32 -2.62 -1.75
N LEU A 91 12.24 -3.68 -0.93
CA LEU A 91 11.18 -3.82 0.06
C LEU A 91 11.29 -2.77 1.17
N THR A 92 12.51 -2.49 1.64
CA THR A 92 12.73 -1.49 2.69
C THR A 92 12.35 -0.08 2.24
N LYS A 93 12.62 0.26 0.98
CA LYS A 93 12.18 1.49 0.34
C LYS A 93 10.68 1.49 0.09
N ALA A 94 10.11 0.38 -0.37
CA ALA A 94 8.67 0.29 -0.56
C ALA A 94 7.91 0.58 0.75
N GLU A 95 8.38 0.03 1.87
CA GLU A 95 7.84 0.31 3.21
C GLU A 95 7.86 1.80 3.58
N SER A 96 8.86 2.59 3.15
CA SER A 96 8.92 4.04 3.46
C SER A 96 7.92 4.88 2.67
N PHE A 97 7.35 4.34 1.59
CA PHE A 97 6.29 5.00 0.80
C PHE A 97 4.88 4.57 1.20
N VAL A 98 4.73 3.37 1.76
CA VAL A 98 3.41 2.79 2.04
C VAL A 98 2.60 3.63 2.99
N THR A 99 3.20 4.20 4.04
CA THR A 99 2.47 5.09 4.97
C THR A 99 1.90 6.31 4.25
N THR A 100 2.71 6.99 3.43
CA THR A 100 2.27 8.11 2.59
C THR A 100 1.15 7.68 1.64
N GLY A 101 1.30 6.51 1.02
CA GLY A 101 0.29 5.91 0.15
C GLY A 101 -1.05 5.68 0.83
N LEU A 102 -1.01 5.14 2.06
CA LEU A 102 -2.20 4.90 2.87
C LEU A 102 -2.85 6.21 3.33
N GLU A 103 -2.06 7.22 3.65
CA GLU A 103 -2.56 8.58 3.90
C GLU A 103 -3.33 9.08 2.69
N ILE A 104 -2.72 9.11 1.50
CA ILE A 104 -3.38 9.56 0.26
C ILE A 104 -4.66 8.76 -0.01
N LEU A 105 -4.59 7.44 0.14
CA LEU A 105 -5.74 6.56 -0.05
C LEU A 105 -6.90 7.00 0.86
N THR A 106 -6.62 7.19 2.14
CA THR A 106 -7.62 7.44 3.19
C THR A 106 -8.04 8.90 3.33
N THR A 107 -7.22 9.86 2.90
CA THR A 107 -7.55 11.30 2.98
C THR A 107 -8.02 11.89 1.66
N THR A 108 -7.78 11.20 0.54
CA THR A 108 -8.11 11.70 -0.79
C THR A 108 -9.00 10.74 -1.55
N VAL A 109 -8.54 9.50 -1.78
CA VAL A 109 -9.19 8.57 -2.73
C VAL A 109 -10.53 8.04 -2.22
N ILE A 110 -10.56 7.56 -0.98
CA ILE A 110 -11.75 6.97 -0.35
C ILE A 110 -12.15 7.68 0.93
N HIS A 111 -11.81 8.97 1.04
CA HIS A 111 -11.97 9.74 2.27
C HIS A 111 -13.41 9.80 2.80
N GLU A 112 -14.41 9.70 1.92
CA GLU A 112 -15.84 9.66 2.29
C GLU A 112 -16.28 8.32 2.92
N PHE A 113 -15.43 7.29 2.84
CA PHE A 113 -15.75 5.91 3.24
C PHE A 113 -14.87 5.39 4.37
N VAL A 114 -14.05 6.25 4.97
CA VAL A 114 -13.19 5.91 6.10
C VAL A 114 -13.36 6.91 7.23
N PHE A 115 -13.04 6.48 8.45
CA PHE A 115 -12.97 7.37 9.60
C PHE A 115 -11.71 7.10 10.40
N THR A 116 -11.28 8.12 11.16
CA THR A 116 -10.19 7.99 12.12
C THR A 116 -10.79 7.97 13.52
N ALA A 117 -10.53 6.91 14.29
CA ALA A 117 -10.97 6.78 15.67
C ALA A 117 -10.17 7.70 16.60
N GLU A 118 -10.63 7.84 17.85
CA GLU A 118 -9.99 8.72 18.85
C GLU A 118 -8.54 8.33 19.16
N ASP A 119 -8.20 7.04 19.03
CA ASP A 119 -6.83 6.53 19.22
C ASP A 119 -5.93 6.71 17.98
N GLY A 120 -6.46 7.34 16.92
CA GLY A 120 -5.79 7.61 15.66
C GLY A 120 -5.79 6.45 14.67
N THR A 121 -6.41 5.31 14.99
CA THR A 121 -6.58 4.20 14.04
C THR A 121 -7.56 4.55 12.93
N VAL A 122 -7.29 4.05 11.74
CA VAL A 122 -8.11 4.27 10.55
C VAL A 122 -8.94 3.04 10.29
N HIS A 123 -10.21 3.26 9.96
CA HIS A 123 -11.23 2.24 9.78
C HIS A 123 -12.08 2.55 8.55
N LEU A 124 -12.59 1.50 7.91
CA LEU A 124 -13.63 1.56 6.89
C LEU A 124 -14.98 1.85 7.57
N LEU A 125 -15.79 2.74 6.98
CA LEU A 125 -17.14 2.98 7.47
C LEU A 125 -18.02 1.72 7.25
N PRO A 126 -18.65 1.18 8.31
CA PRO A 126 -19.52 0.00 8.17
C PRO A 126 -20.68 0.26 7.20
N GLY A 127 -20.93 -0.69 6.30
CA GLY A 127 -22.00 -0.58 5.29
C GLY A 127 -21.65 0.29 4.08
N LYS A 128 -20.39 0.72 3.96
CA LYS A 128 -19.86 1.49 2.81
C LYS A 128 -18.83 0.75 1.98
N GLU A 129 -18.78 -0.57 2.13
CA GLU A 129 -17.77 -1.43 1.51
C GLU A 129 -17.86 -1.40 -0.01
N GLN A 130 -19.08 -1.45 -0.56
CA GLN A 130 -19.28 -1.41 -2.02
C GLN A 130 -18.94 -0.04 -2.60
N GLU A 131 -19.34 1.04 -1.94
CA GLU A 131 -19.02 2.40 -2.38
C GLU A 131 -17.51 2.67 -2.33
N ALA A 132 -16.82 2.20 -1.28
CA ALA A 132 -15.37 2.26 -1.19
C ALA A 132 -14.70 1.50 -2.35
N LEU A 133 -15.17 0.28 -2.65
CA LEU A 133 -14.67 -0.49 -3.80
C LEU A 133 -14.90 0.22 -5.13
N LEU A 134 -16.10 0.81 -5.33
CA LEU A 134 -16.41 1.59 -6.53
C LEU A 134 -15.52 2.83 -6.66
N ALA A 135 -15.24 3.52 -5.56
CA ALA A 135 -14.34 4.67 -5.55
C ALA A 135 -12.90 4.27 -5.92
N LEU A 136 -12.40 3.16 -5.39
CA LEU A 136 -11.10 2.61 -5.77
C LEU A 136 -11.04 2.27 -7.27
N MET A 137 -12.09 1.62 -7.80
CA MET A 137 -12.17 1.29 -9.22
C MET A 137 -12.21 2.54 -10.10
N ARG A 138 -12.97 3.57 -9.72
CA ARG A 138 -13.01 4.85 -10.43
C ARG A 138 -11.64 5.53 -10.45
N TYR A 139 -10.97 5.57 -9.31
CA TYR A 139 -9.63 6.14 -9.22
C TYR A 139 -8.64 5.44 -10.16
N VAL A 140 -8.63 4.10 -10.19
CA VAL A 140 -7.78 3.33 -11.11
C VAL A 140 -8.17 3.60 -12.57
N HIS A 141 -9.47 3.73 -12.87
CA HIS A 141 -9.94 4.05 -14.22
C HIS A 141 -9.48 5.44 -14.66
N GLU A 142 -9.65 6.46 -13.84
CA GLU A 142 -9.25 7.84 -14.14
C GLU A 142 -7.74 7.98 -14.29
N ASP A 143 -6.96 7.31 -13.43
CA ASP A 143 -5.49 7.29 -13.50
C ASP A 143 -5.00 6.55 -14.76
N SER A 144 -5.66 5.47 -15.18
CA SER A 144 -5.27 4.72 -16.40
C SER A 144 -5.62 5.44 -17.70
N VAL A 145 -6.67 6.26 -17.72
CA VAL A 145 -7.01 7.11 -18.88
C VAL A 145 -6.01 8.25 -19.09
N SER A 146 -5.21 8.59 -18.07
CA SER A 146 -4.18 9.63 -18.15
C SER A 146 -2.92 9.23 -18.92
N VAL A 147 -2.81 7.98 -19.38
CA VAL A 147 -1.69 7.49 -20.21
C VAL A 147 -2.14 7.46 -21.68
N PRO A 148 -1.80 8.46 -22.51
CA PRO A 148 -2.03 8.37 -23.94
C PRO A 148 -1.10 7.28 -24.50
N PHE A 149 -1.69 6.28 -25.15
CA PHE A 149 -0.96 5.26 -25.91
C PHE A 149 -0.08 5.89 -26.99
#